data_AF-A0A927KWG5-F1
#
_entry.id   AF-A0A927KWG5-F1
#
_cell.length_a   1.000
_cell.length_b   1.000
_cell.length_c   1.000
_cell.angle_alpha   90.00
_cell.angle_beta   90.00
_cell.angle_gamma   90.00
#
_symmetry.space_group_name_H-M   'P 1'
#
loop_
_entity.id
_entity.type
_entity.pdbx_description
1 polymer ?
#
loop_
_entity_poly.entity_id
_entity_poly.type
_entity_poly.pdbx_seq_one_letter_code
_entity_poly.pdbx_strand_id
1 'polypeptide(L)'
;MTLREQLLKTVELYCLHATISEARVSTLIFSGGRRIQQIRDGGDVGTMGFEKAMKWFADHWPEKLDWPEGVDRPKPVLEAAE
;
A
#
# COMPACT_ATOMS: atom_id res chain seq x y z
N MET A 1 10.37 7.40 -8.87
CA MET A 1 9.82 6.51 -7.83
C MET A 1 9.40 5.21 -8.47
N THR A 2 9.89 4.10 -7.95
CA THR A 2 9.47 2.75 -8.31
C THR A 2 8.20 2.36 -7.53
N LEU A 3 7.46 1.35 -8.00
CA LEU A 3 6.24 0.85 -7.33
C LEU A 3 6.52 0.45 -5.87
N ARG A 4 7.67 -0.16 -5.60
CA ARG A 4 8.09 -0.51 -4.23
C ARG A 4 8.23 0.71 -3.33
N GLU A 5 8.81 1.79 -3.82
CA GLU A 5 9.04 3.00 -3.02
C GLU A 5 7.72 3.68 -2.70
N GLN A 6 6.80 3.73 -3.67
CA GLN A 6 5.45 4.25 -3.47
C GLN A 6 4.70 3.44 -2.41
N LEU A 7 4.77 2.11 -2.47
CA LEU A 7 4.15 1.24 -1.48
C LEU A 7 4.73 1.47 -0.09
N LEU A 8 6.06 1.46 0.05
CA LEU A 8 6.73 1.64 1.34
C LEU A 8 6.41 3.00 1.95
N LYS A 9 6.41 4.08 1.15
CA LYS A 9 6.06 5.42 1.63
C LYS A 9 4.60 5.50 2.12
N THR A 10 3.69 4.85 1.40
CA THR A 10 2.26 4.75 1.78
C THR A 10 2.07 3.96 3.07
N VAL A 11 2.75 2.81 3.19
CA VAL A 11 2.70 1.95 4.38
C VAL A 11 3.26 2.68 5.59
N GLU A 12 4.38 3.39 5.44
CA GLU A 12 5.05 4.10 6.53
C GLU A 12 4.17 5.23 7.08
N LEU A 13 3.58 6.07 6.21
CA LEU A 13 2.63 7.10 6.61
C LEU A 13 1.39 6.53 7.29
N TYR A 14 0.84 5.46 6.74
CA TYR A 14 -0.30 4.78 7.34
C TYR A 14 0.06 4.19 8.71
N CYS A 15 1.22 3.55 8.84
CA CYS A 15 1.73 2.97 10.08
C CYS A 15 1.91 4.02 11.17
N LEU A 16 2.48 5.18 10.82
CA LEU A 16 2.67 6.31 11.71
C LEU A 16 1.35 6.85 12.25
N HIS A 17 0.33 6.99 11.39
CA HIS A 17 -0.96 7.55 11.80
C HIS A 17 -1.88 6.52 12.48
N ALA A 18 -1.99 5.31 11.91
CA ALA A 18 -2.82 4.24 12.44
C ALA A 18 -2.20 3.56 13.68
N THR A 19 -0.95 3.86 14.02
CA THR A 19 -0.21 3.26 15.15
C THR A 19 -0.20 1.72 15.08
N ILE A 20 -0.16 1.15 13.86
CA ILE A 20 -0.08 -0.30 13.65
C ILE A 20 1.19 -0.65 12.89
N SER A 21 1.87 -1.75 13.25
CA SER A 21 3.12 -2.15 12.61
C SER A 21 2.94 -2.56 11.14
N GLU A 22 3.98 -2.37 10.33
CA GLU A 22 4.03 -2.83 8.93
C GLU A 22 3.66 -4.31 8.77
N ALA A 23 4.07 -5.16 9.73
CA ALA A 23 3.71 -6.58 9.75
C ALA A 23 2.20 -6.82 9.90
N ARG A 24 1.51 -5.95 10.65
CA ARG A 24 0.05 -6.00 10.81
C ARG A 24 -0.64 -5.60 9.51
N VAL A 25 -0.21 -4.50 8.91
CA VAL A 25 -0.68 -4.04 7.59
C VAL A 25 -0.46 -5.10 6.52
N SER A 26 0.74 -5.69 6.48
CA SER A 26 1.08 -6.78 5.55
C SER A 26 0.17 -8.00 5.73
N THR A 27 -0.18 -8.33 6.97
CA THR A 27 -1.15 -9.40 7.25
C THR A 27 -2.57 -9.04 6.78
N LEU A 28 -3.00 -7.78 6.94
CA LEU A 28 -4.32 -7.33 6.51
C LEU A 28 -4.47 -7.37 4.99
N ILE A 29 -3.43 -6.97 4.25
CA ILE A 29 -3.45 -6.86 2.79
C ILE A 29 -3.15 -8.19 2.10
N PHE A 30 -2.09 -8.87 2.54
CA PHE A 30 -1.51 -10.03 1.87
C PHE A 30 -1.76 -11.35 2.62
N SER A 31 -2.45 -11.33 3.76
CA SER A 31 -2.56 -12.47 4.67
C SER A 31 -1.20 -13.05 5.09
N GLY A 32 -0.12 -12.26 4.97
CA GLY A 32 1.25 -12.67 5.23
C GLY A 32 2.07 -11.50 5.77
N GLY A 33 2.47 -11.57 7.04
CA GLY A 33 3.11 -10.46 7.76
C GLY A 33 4.52 -10.06 7.29
N ARG A 34 5.17 -10.87 6.44
CA ARG A 34 6.55 -10.62 5.97
C ARG A 34 6.63 -10.10 4.53
N ARG A 35 5.50 -9.85 3.87
CA ARG A 35 5.49 -9.44 2.46
C ARG A 35 6.08 -8.04 2.28
N ILE A 36 5.64 -7.08 3.09
CA ILE A 36 6.19 -5.71 3.08
C ILE A 36 7.68 -5.71 3.44
N GLN A 37 8.07 -6.46 4.47
CA GLN A 37 9.48 -6.58 4.87
C GLN A 37 10.38 -7.15 3.77
N GLN A 38 9.93 -8.17 3.03
CA GLN A 38 10.66 -8.68 1.87
C GLN A 38 10.84 -7.62 0.77
N ILE A 39 9.80 -6.82 0.50
CA ILE A 39 9.89 -5.74 -0.49
C ILE A 39 10.89 -4.66 -0.03
N ARG A 40 10.95 -4.39 1.28
CA ARG A 40 11.91 -3.47 1.88
C ARG A 40 13.35 -3.96 1.79
N ASP A 41 13.56 -5.27 1.93
CA ASP A 41 14.86 -5.92 1.83
C ASP A 41 15.43 -5.98 0.39
N GLY A 42 14.64 -5.54 -0.59
CA GLY A 42 15.02 -5.56 -2.02
C GLY A 42 14.22 -6.55 -2.85
N GLY A 43 13.22 -7.21 -2.27
CA GLY A 43 12.29 -8.06 -3.00
C GLY A 43 11.38 -7.27 -3.95
N ASP A 44 10.99 -7.92 -5.04
CA ASP A 44 10.08 -7.33 -6.01
C ASP A 44 8.63 -7.31 -5.51
N VAL A 45 8.01 -6.13 -5.65
CA VAL A 45 6.55 -6.02 -5.57
C VAL A 45 6.00 -6.25 -6.98
N GLY A 46 5.42 -7.43 -7.20
CA GLY A 46 4.70 -7.68 -8.44
C GLY A 46 3.52 -6.71 -8.59
N THR A 47 3.15 -6.36 -9.82
CA THR A 47 2.08 -5.40 -10.14
C THR A 47 0.79 -5.71 -9.39
N MET A 48 0.33 -6.97 -9.44
CA MET A 48 -0.87 -7.42 -8.73
C MET A 48 -0.79 -7.21 -7.21
N GLY A 49 0.40 -7.39 -6.62
CA GLY A 49 0.59 -7.21 -5.19
C GLY A 49 0.52 -5.74 -4.80
N PHE A 50 1.16 -4.90 -5.61
CA PHE A 50 1.11 -3.44 -5.46
C PHE A 50 -0.33 -2.92 -5.57
N GLU A 51 -1.05 -3.30 -6.63
CA GLU A 51 -2.44 -2.88 -6.86
C GLU A 51 -3.37 -3.30 -5.72
N LYS A 52 -3.26 -4.55 -5.24
CA LYS A 52 -4.06 -5.05 -4.12
C LYS A 52 -3.79 -4.25 -2.83
N ALA A 53 -2.52 -3.94 -2.57
CA ALA A 53 -2.15 -3.15 -1.40
C ALA A 53 -2.66 -1.72 -1.47
N MET A 54 -2.44 -1.04 -2.60
CA MET A 54 -2.92 0.32 -2.75
C MET A 54 -4.45 0.41 -2.71
N LYS A 55 -5.17 -0.57 -3.27
CA LYS A 55 -6.64 -0.62 -3.21
C LYS A 55 -7.11 -0.71 -1.76
N TRP A 56 -6.48 -1.57 -0.95
CA TRP A 56 -6.78 -1.69 0.47
C TRP A 56 -6.48 -0.38 1.22
N PHE A 57 -5.34 0.26 0.93
CA PHE A 57 -5.02 1.57 1.50
C PHE A 57 -6.04 2.62 1.09
N ALA A 58 -6.50 2.64 -0.16
CA ALA A 58 -7.48 3.63 -0.62
C ALA A 58 -8.84 3.49 0.08
N ASP A 59 -9.22 2.29 0.47
CA ASP A 59 -10.47 1.96 1.18
C ASP A 59 -10.35 2.23 2.68
N HIS A 60 -9.22 1.87 3.29
CA HIS A 60 -8.96 2.03 4.72
C HIS A 60 -8.19 3.32 5.08
N TRP A 61 -7.98 4.23 4.13
CA TRP A 61 -7.16 5.42 4.36
C TRP A 61 -7.79 6.31 5.42
N PRO A 62 -7.03 6.77 6.43
CA PRO A 62 -7.56 7.71 7.40
C PRO A 62 -7.90 9.04 6.72
N GLU A 63 -9.13 9.50 6.91
CA GLU A 63 -9.65 10.78 6.39
C GLU A 63 -8.84 12.01 6.84
N LYS A 64 -8.10 11.90 7.94
CA LYS A 64 -7.26 12.96 8.52
C LYS A 64 -5.82 12.99 7.98
N LEU A 65 -5.48 12.09 7.04
CA LEU A 65 -4.14 11.97 6.49
C LEU A 65 -4.15 12.26 5.00
N ASP A 66 -3.34 13.22 4.57
CA ASP A 66 -3.13 13.47 3.16
C ASP A 66 -2.48 12.27 2.46
N TRP A 67 -2.91 12.03 1.23
CA TRP A 67 -2.31 10.97 0.42
C TRP A 67 -0.85 11.34 0.10
N PRO A 68 0.11 10.40 0.18
CA PRO A 68 1.52 10.69 -0.07
C PRO A 68 1.76 11.35 -1.43
N GLU A 69 2.54 12.42 -1.44
CA GLU A 69 2.99 13.06 -2.68
C GLU A 69 3.85 12.07 -3.51
N GLY A 70 3.57 12.01 -4.81
CA GLY A 70 4.25 11.12 -5.76
C GLY A 70 3.74 9.67 -5.78
N VAL A 71 2.68 9.36 -5.04
CA VAL A 71 1.99 8.08 -5.07
C VAL A 71 0.67 8.25 -5.81
N ASP A 72 0.53 7.59 -6.96
CA ASP A 72 -0.73 7.59 -7.70
C ASP A 72 -1.77 6.79 -6.90
N ARG A 73 -2.78 7.47 -6.33
CA ARG A 73 -3.88 6.78 -5.64
C ARG A 73 -4.59 5.93 -6.70
N PRO A 74 -4.70 4.61 -6.53
CA PRO A 74 -5.41 3.80 -7.50
C PRO A 74 -6.83 4.32 -7.53
N LYS A 75 -7.24 4.85 -8.67
CA LYS A 75 -8.65 5.10 -8.90
C LYS A 75 -9.33 3.76 -8.73
N PRO A 76 -10.50 3.69 -8.05
CA PRO A 76 -11.30 2.48 -8.15
C PRO A 76 -11.37 2.18 -9.64
N VAL A 77 -11.12 0.92 -10.01
CA VAL A 77 -11.49 0.44 -11.33
C VAL A 77 -13.01 0.63 -11.40
N LEU A 78 -13.43 1.84 -11.75
CA LEU A 78 -14.48 2.04 -12.69
C LEU A 78 -13.97 1.25 -13.88
N GLU A 79 -14.47 0.03 -13.99
CA GLU A 79 -14.65 -0.63 -15.27
C GLU A 79 -15.15 0.46 -16.23
N ALA A 80 -14.21 1.04 -16.96
CA ALA A 80 -14.50 1.74 -18.17
C ALA A 80 -15.03 0.66 -19.10
N ALA A 81 -16.34 0.75 -19.36
CA ALA A 81 -17.06 0.30 -20.54
C ALA A 81 -16.25 -0.49 -21.57
N GLU A 82 -16.71 -1.71 -21.91
CA GLU A 82 -17.47 -1.97 -23.15
C GLU A 82 -18.23 -3.30 -23.06
#